data_AF-A0AAP5YE25-F1
#
_entry.id   AF-A0AAP5YE25-F1
#
_cell.length_a   1.000
_cell.length_b   1.000
_cell.length_c   1.000
_cell.angle_alpha   90.00
_cell.angle_beta   90.00
_cell.angle_gamma   90.00
#
_symmetry.space_group_name_H-M   'P 1'
#
loop_
_entity.id
_entity.type
_entity.pdbx_description
1 polymer ?
#
loop_
_entity_poly.entity_id
_entity_poly.type
_entity_poly.pdbx_seq_one_letter_code
_entity_poly.pdbx_strand_id
1 'polypeptide(L)'
;QPTSRMLRDARKKGQVAKSQEIVSSALILALIAVLFAFADYYMSHISALLLLPSELAYQGFQDALIDVAIAIAKEMAYLLAPIILVAALIAIFSNMGQFGFLFSGESIKPDIKKINPVEGAKRIFSLKSVIEFIKSILKVSLLSCIIWVTLRGNINTLMQIPTCGLECVPAVTGVMIKQLMIISSVGFVVIAAADF
;
A
#
# COMPACT_ATOMS: atom_id res chain seq x y z
N GLN A 1 -3.81 28.21 -18.47
CA GLN A 1 -3.63 26.88 -19.08
C GLN A 1 -2.27 26.83 -19.77
N PRO A 2 -1.43 25.80 -19.56
CA PRO A 2 -0.14 25.71 -20.24
C PRO A 2 -0.33 25.39 -21.73
N THR A 3 0.43 26.06 -22.60
CA THR A 3 0.43 25.82 -24.05
C THR A 3 0.97 24.43 -24.38
N SER A 4 0.49 23.81 -25.47
CA SER A 4 0.88 22.46 -25.92
C SER A 4 2.40 22.26 -26.03
N ARG A 5 3.14 23.32 -26.33
CA ARG A 5 4.61 23.35 -26.37
C ARG A 5 5.25 23.13 -24.99
N MET A 6 4.69 23.73 -23.93
CA MET A 6 5.18 23.56 -22.55
C MET A 6 4.96 22.13 -22.03
N LEU A 7 3.82 21.50 -22.36
CA LEU A 7 3.53 20.11 -21.99
C LEU A 7 4.48 19.12 -22.69
N ARG A 8 4.83 19.41 -23.95
CA ARG A 8 5.77 18.60 -24.73
C ARG A 8 7.20 18.70 -24.20
N ASP A 9 7.63 19.90 -23.81
CA ASP A 9 8.94 20.13 -23.21
C ASP A 9 9.04 19.57 -21.78
N ALA A 10 7.96 19.63 -21.00
CA ALA A 10 7.88 19.00 -19.68
C ALA A 10 8.01 17.46 -19.79
N ARG A 11 7.36 16.84 -20.79
CA ARG A 11 7.56 15.42 -21.13
C ARG A 11 9.01 15.10 -21.53
N LYS A 12 9.63 15.90 -22.40
CA LYS A 12 11.04 15.68 -22.79
C LYS A 12 12.01 15.74 -21.60
N LYS A 13 11.70 16.55 -20.59
CA LYS A 13 12.47 16.70 -19.35
C LYS A 13 12.10 15.68 -18.25
N GLY A 14 11.17 14.77 -18.53
CA GLY A 14 10.66 13.78 -17.56
C GLY A 14 9.76 14.37 -16.46
N GLN A 15 9.35 15.64 -16.56
CA GLN A 15 8.47 16.32 -15.60
C GLN A 15 7.01 16.19 -16.02
N VAL A 16 6.47 14.98 -15.91
CA VAL A 16 5.06 14.73 -16.22
C VAL A 16 4.26 14.71 -14.93
N ALA A 17 3.04 15.27 -14.96
CA ALA A 17 2.18 15.33 -13.79
C ALA A 17 1.84 13.90 -13.31
N LYS A 18 2.39 13.51 -12.17
CA LYS A 18 2.12 12.23 -11.51
C LYS A 18 0.94 12.43 -10.56
N SER A 19 -0.17 11.71 -10.78
CA SER A 19 -1.15 11.57 -9.71
C SER A 19 -0.64 10.51 -8.76
N GLN A 20 0.16 10.96 -7.78
CA GLN A 20 0.76 10.09 -6.77
C GLN A 20 -0.32 9.37 -5.96
N GLU A 21 -1.50 9.98 -5.81
CA GLU A 21 -2.61 9.40 -5.07
C GLU A 21 -3.27 8.23 -5.79
N ILE A 22 -3.48 8.31 -7.11
CA ILE A 22 -4.06 7.19 -7.87
C ILE A 22 -3.15 5.95 -7.78
N VAL A 23 -1.82 6.14 -7.86
CA VAL A 23 -0.86 5.03 -7.72
C VAL A 23 -0.90 4.45 -6.31
N SER A 24 -0.82 5.31 -5.29
CA SER A 24 -0.79 4.86 -3.89
C SER A 24 -2.09 4.15 -3.50
N SER A 25 -3.26 4.68 -3.89
CA SER A 25 -4.55 4.06 -3.62
C SER A 25 -4.71 2.73 -4.36
N ALA A 26 -4.32 2.66 -5.64
CA ALA A 26 -4.37 1.40 -6.40
C ALA A 26 -3.46 0.34 -5.78
N LEU A 27 -2.26 0.73 -5.33
CA LEU A 27 -1.32 -0.17 -4.67
C LEU A 27 -1.88 -0.70 -3.34
N ILE A 28 -2.43 0.16 -2.48
CA ILE A 28 -3.04 -0.27 -1.23
C ILE A 28 -4.21 -1.23 -1.48
N LEU A 29 -5.14 -0.88 -2.39
CA LEU A 29 -6.31 -1.72 -2.69
C LEU A 29 -5.91 -3.09 -3.20
N ALA A 30 -4.92 -3.17 -4.10
CA ALA A 30 -4.49 -4.43 -4.65
C ALA A 30 -3.70 -5.29 -3.63
N LEU A 31 -2.89 -4.67 -2.76
CA LEU A 31 -2.22 -5.39 -1.68
C LEU A 31 -3.24 -6.01 -0.71
N ILE A 32 -4.28 -5.26 -0.36
CA ILE A 32 -5.37 -5.80 0.45
C ILE A 32 -6.07 -6.94 -0.32
N ALA A 33 -6.42 -6.74 -1.60
CA ALA A 33 -7.06 -7.78 -2.40
C ALA A 33 -6.24 -9.08 -2.49
N VAL A 34 -4.91 -8.99 -2.59
CA VAL A 34 -4.02 -10.15 -2.56
C VAL A 34 -4.06 -10.85 -1.21
N LEU A 35 -4.00 -10.11 -0.10
CA LEU A 35 -4.10 -10.71 1.23
C LEU A 35 -5.41 -11.48 1.42
N PHE A 36 -6.51 -11.00 0.83
CA PHE A 36 -7.80 -11.71 0.84
C PHE A 36 -7.83 -12.92 -0.08
N ALA A 37 -7.40 -12.75 -1.33
CA ALA A 37 -7.44 -13.81 -2.33
C ALA A 37 -6.53 -14.99 -1.95
N PHE A 38 -5.44 -14.70 -1.25
CA PHE A 38 -4.46 -15.69 -0.78
C PHE A 38 -4.53 -15.91 0.73
N ALA A 39 -5.65 -15.60 1.40
CA ALA A 39 -5.78 -15.71 2.85
C ALA A 39 -5.41 -17.11 3.38
N ASP A 40 -5.89 -18.17 2.72
CA ASP A 40 -5.58 -19.56 3.09
C ASP A 40 -4.09 -19.88 2.92
N TYR A 41 -3.47 -19.36 1.85
CA TYR A 41 -2.04 -19.48 1.60
C TYR A 41 -1.22 -18.80 2.70
N TYR A 42 -1.57 -17.56 3.08
CA TYR A 42 -0.92 -16.88 4.19
C TYR A 42 -1.10 -17.65 5.51
N MET A 43 -2.30 -18.16 5.76
CA MET A 43 -2.60 -18.92 6.96
C MET A 43 -1.80 -20.23 7.03
N SER A 44 -1.63 -20.95 5.92
CA SER A 44 -0.84 -22.19 5.90
C SER A 44 0.64 -21.93 6.20
N HIS A 45 1.21 -20.86 5.65
CA HIS A 45 2.62 -20.50 5.88
C HIS A 45 2.88 -19.97 7.30
N ILE A 46 1.96 -19.18 7.86
CA ILE A 46 2.02 -18.77 9.26
C ILE A 46 1.87 -19.98 10.20
N SER A 47 0.99 -20.91 9.86
CA SER A 47 0.80 -22.14 10.65
C SER A 47 2.06 -23.03 10.61
N ALA A 48 2.70 -23.15 9.44
CA ALA A 48 3.97 -23.86 9.30
C ALA A 48 5.07 -23.26 10.19
N LEU A 49 5.17 -21.94 10.25
CA LEU A 49 6.09 -21.24 11.17
C LEU A 49 5.78 -21.51 12.65
N LEU A 50 4.50 -21.57 13.02
CA LEU A 50 4.07 -21.84 14.39
C LEU A 50 4.33 -23.30 14.81
N LEU A 51 4.18 -24.25 13.89
CA LEU A 51 4.38 -25.67 14.14
C LEU A 51 5.86 -26.09 14.01
N LEU A 52 6.70 -25.23 13.43
CA LEU A 52 8.12 -25.48 13.22
C LEU A 52 8.88 -26.02 14.46
N PRO A 53 8.69 -25.46 15.68
CA PRO A 53 9.37 -25.99 16.87
C PRO A 53 8.95 -27.41 17.23
N SER A 54 7.71 -27.80 16.90
CA SER A 54 7.20 -29.15 17.17
C SER A 54 7.78 -30.20 16.21
N GLU A 55 8.09 -29.80 14.98
CA GLU A 55 8.71 -30.69 13.98
C GLU A 55 10.19 -30.97 14.31
N LEU A 56 10.90 -29.99 14.88
CA LEU A 56 12.32 -30.12 15.23
C LEU A 56 12.57 -30.53 16.69
N ALA A 57 11.51 -30.83 17.45
CA ALA A 57 11.58 -31.10 18.89
C ALA A 57 12.50 -32.29 19.26
N TYR A 58 12.74 -33.21 18.33
CA TYR A 58 13.55 -34.42 18.53
C TYR A 58 14.99 -34.32 18.00
N GLN A 59 15.35 -33.20 17.37
CA GLN A 59 16.71 -32.97 16.85
C GLN A 59 17.63 -32.37 17.93
N GLY A 60 18.95 -32.59 17.78
CA GLY A 60 19.95 -31.90 18.60
C GLY A 60 19.97 -30.40 18.29
N PHE A 61 20.19 -29.57 19.32
CA PHE A 61 20.11 -28.10 19.21
C PHE A 61 20.99 -27.49 18.10
N GLN A 62 22.18 -28.03 17.87
CA GLN A 62 23.10 -27.53 16.83
C GLN A 62 22.62 -27.83 15.41
N ASP A 63 22.04 -29.00 15.17
CA ASP A 63 21.51 -29.38 13.86
C ASP A 63 20.19 -28.64 13.58
N ALA A 64 19.33 -28.55 14.60
CA ALA A 64 18.06 -27.84 14.53
C ALA A 64 18.23 -26.33 14.22
N LEU A 65 19.30 -25.68 14.67
CA LEU A 65 19.53 -24.25 14.47
C LEU A 65 19.58 -23.86 12.98
N ILE A 66 20.30 -24.65 12.17
CA ILE A 66 20.45 -24.39 10.74
C ILE A 66 19.14 -24.67 10.01
N ASP A 67 18.49 -25.79 10.34
CA ASP A 67 17.21 -26.19 9.74
C ASP A 67 16.11 -25.16 10.05
N VAL A 68 16.04 -24.66 11.29
CA VAL A 68 15.12 -23.58 11.69
C VAL A 68 15.39 -22.31 10.89
N ALA A 69 16.65 -21.90 10.77
CA ALA A 69 17.01 -20.68 10.05
C ALA A 69 16.61 -20.75 8.56
N ILE A 70 16.88 -21.89 7.91
CA ILE A 70 16.51 -22.12 6.51
C ILE A 70 15.00 -22.14 6.35
N ALA A 71 14.28 -22.84 7.24
CA ALA A 71 12.83 -22.95 7.15
C ALA A 71 12.14 -21.59 7.38
N ILE A 72 12.59 -20.81 8.37
CA ILE A 72 12.09 -19.43 8.57
C ILE A 72 12.36 -18.57 7.33
N ALA A 73 13.58 -18.61 6.79
CA ALA A 73 13.92 -17.83 5.60
C ALA A 73 13.04 -18.21 4.39
N LYS A 74 12.76 -19.50 4.21
CA LYS A 74 11.92 -20.03 3.15
C LYS A 74 10.46 -19.58 3.31
N GLU A 75 9.89 -19.72 4.50
CA GLU A 75 8.53 -19.27 4.80
C GLU A 75 8.37 -17.76 4.64
N MET A 76 9.35 -16.98 5.10
CA MET A 76 9.38 -15.53 4.88
C MET A 76 9.43 -15.16 3.40
N ALA A 77 10.21 -15.89 2.59
CA ALA A 77 10.24 -15.69 1.14
C ALA A 77 8.87 -15.96 0.50
N TYR A 78 8.18 -17.04 0.90
CA TYR A 78 6.84 -17.36 0.40
C TYR A 78 5.78 -16.35 0.84
N LEU A 79 5.85 -15.84 2.07
CA LEU A 79 4.95 -14.80 2.56
C LEU A 79 5.15 -13.47 1.80
N LEU A 80 6.39 -13.10 1.51
CA LEU A 80 6.71 -11.83 0.85
C LEU A 80 6.54 -11.87 -0.67
N ALA A 81 6.73 -13.03 -1.31
CA ALA A 81 6.74 -13.13 -2.77
C ALA A 81 5.48 -12.57 -3.46
N PRO A 82 4.24 -12.92 -3.05
CA PRO A 82 3.04 -12.39 -3.69
C PRO A 82 2.88 -10.87 -3.51
N ILE A 83 3.24 -10.36 -2.33
CA ILE A 83 3.17 -8.93 -1.98
C ILE A 83 4.13 -8.14 -2.88
N ILE A 84 5.39 -8.59 -2.96
CA ILE A 84 6.42 -7.94 -3.77
C ILE A 84 6.05 -8.01 -5.25
N LEU A 85 5.57 -9.15 -5.73
CA LEU A 85 5.17 -9.34 -7.12
C LEU A 85 4.06 -8.35 -7.50
N VAL A 86 3.00 -8.26 -6.71
CA VAL A 86 1.87 -7.37 -6.99
C VAL A 86 2.29 -5.90 -6.87
N ALA A 87 3.05 -5.54 -5.84
CA ALA A 87 3.58 -4.18 -5.70
C ALA A 87 4.44 -3.78 -6.91
N ALA A 88 5.31 -4.68 -7.40
CA ALA A 88 6.13 -4.45 -8.58
C ALA A 88 5.27 -4.29 -9.84
N LEU A 89 4.30 -5.18 -10.06
CA LEU A 89 3.40 -5.09 -11.22
C LEU A 89 2.63 -3.76 -11.21
N ILE A 90 2.05 -3.36 -10.09
CA ILE A 90 1.31 -2.10 -9.99
C ILE A 90 2.23 -0.91 -10.18
N ALA A 91 3.43 -0.93 -9.61
CA ALA A 91 4.39 0.14 -9.82
C ALA A 91 4.73 0.26 -11.32
N ILE A 92 4.97 -0.86 -12.01
CA ILE A 92 5.25 -0.87 -13.45
C ILE A 92 4.04 -0.35 -14.24
N PHE A 93 2.86 -0.95 -14.07
CA PHE A 93 1.65 -0.61 -14.83
C PHE A 93 1.17 0.81 -14.54
N SER A 94 1.26 1.28 -13.30
CA SER A 94 0.84 2.64 -12.95
C SER A 94 1.78 3.68 -13.53
N ASN A 95 3.10 3.46 -13.49
CA ASN A 95 4.04 4.38 -14.14
C ASN A 95 3.91 4.33 -15.67
N MET A 96 3.73 3.14 -16.26
CA MET A 96 3.57 2.97 -17.70
C MET A 96 2.23 3.55 -18.20
N GLY A 97 1.14 3.41 -17.43
CA GLY A 97 -0.17 3.99 -17.74
C GLY A 97 -0.22 5.51 -17.60
N GLN A 98 0.49 6.10 -16.65
CA GLN A 98 0.51 7.57 -16.47
C GLN A 98 1.39 8.29 -17.51
N PHE A 99 2.49 7.67 -17.94
CA PHE A 99 3.51 8.37 -18.74
C PHE A 99 3.81 7.75 -20.11
N GLY A 100 3.37 6.51 -20.36
CA GLY A 100 3.89 5.70 -21.44
C GLY A 100 5.37 5.35 -21.23
N PHE A 101 6.02 4.79 -22.25
CA PHE A 101 7.48 4.62 -22.26
C PHE A 101 8.14 5.98 -22.49
N LEU A 102 8.55 6.65 -21.41
CA LEU A 102 9.19 7.97 -21.47
C LEU A 102 10.66 7.87 -21.07
N PHE A 103 11.51 7.54 -22.03
CA PHE A 103 12.96 7.51 -21.83
C PHE A 103 13.54 8.93 -22.01
N SER A 104 13.82 9.62 -20.90
CA SER A 104 14.43 10.96 -20.90
C SER A 104 15.89 10.88 -20.49
N GLY A 105 16.80 10.94 -21.47
CA GLY A 105 18.24 11.02 -21.22
C GLY A 105 18.67 12.33 -20.53
N GLU A 106 17.84 13.39 -20.59
CA GLU A 106 18.10 14.65 -19.89
C GLU A 106 17.88 14.54 -18.37
N SER A 107 17.03 13.63 -17.90
CA SER A 107 16.76 13.45 -16.46
C SER A 107 17.91 12.78 -15.71
N ILE A 108 18.81 12.09 -16.42
CA ILE A 108 20.00 11.41 -15.86
C ILE A 108 21.16 12.39 -15.63
N LYS A 109 21.16 13.57 -16.29
CA LYS A 109 22.22 14.56 -16.10
C LYS A 109 22.08 15.22 -14.72
N PRO A 110 23.14 15.22 -13.88
CA PRO A 110 23.12 15.94 -12.62
C PRO A 110 23.02 17.45 -12.91
N ASP A 111 21.87 18.02 -12.58
CA ASP A 111 21.59 19.45 -12.76
C ASP A 111 21.75 20.16 -11.42
N ILE A 112 22.88 20.86 -11.24
CA ILE A 112 23.24 21.55 -9.99
C ILE A 112 22.20 22.63 -9.65
N LYS A 113 21.48 23.16 -10.64
CA LYS A 113 20.39 24.13 -10.40
C LYS A 113 19.20 23.51 -9.66
N LYS A 114 19.00 22.19 -9.73
CA LYS A 114 17.97 21.49 -8.94
C LYS A 114 18.32 21.33 -7.46
N ILE A 115 19.59 21.59 -7.07
CA ILE A 115 20.11 21.47 -5.70
C ILE A 115 20.21 22.87 -5.05
N ASN A 116 19.39 23.84 -5.45
CA ASN A 116 19.36 25.13 -4.76
C ASN A 116 18.49 25.03 -3.49
N PRO A 117 19.07 25.06 -2.27
CA PRO A 117 18.30 24.90 -1.03
C PRO A 117 17.29 26.03 -0.79
N VAL A 118 17.55 27.24 -1.29
CA VAL A 118 16.65 28.39 -1.15
C VAL A 118 15.40 28.22 -2.02
N GLU A 119 15.56 27.78 -3.27
CA GLU A 119 14.41 27.46 -4.14
C GLU A 119 13.67 26.22 -3.67
N GLY A 120 14.38 25.23 -3.12
CA GLY A 120 13.79 24.07 -2.45
C GLY A 120 12.91 24.46 -1.26
N ALA A 121 13.42 25.32 -0.36
CA ALA A 121 12.66 25.83 0.77
C ALA A 121 11.45 26.66 0.32
N LYS A 122 11.61 27.54 -0.68
CA LYS A 122 10.49 28.32 -1.25
C LYS A 122 9.42 27.45 -1.89
N ARG A 123 9.82 26.32 -2.50
CA ARG A 123 8.89 25.32 -3.05
C ARG A 123 8.15 24.58 -1.93
N ILE A 124 8.84 24.18 -0.86
CA ILE A 124 8.23 23.51 0.30
C ILE A 124 7.28 24.45 1.06
N PHE A 125 7.65 25.72 1.27
CA PHE A 125 6.82 26.74 1.93
C PHE A 125 5.99 27.58 0.95
N SER A 126 5.67 27.03 -0.22
CA SER A 126 4.79 27.70 -1.18
C SER A 126 3.32 27.58 -0.73
N LEU A 127 2.49 28.56 -1.12
CA LEU A 127 1.03 28.48 -0.97
C LEU A 127 0.46 27.17 -1.54
N LYS A 128 1.05 26.68 -2.63
CA LYS A 128 0.69 25.40 -3.23
C LYS A 128 0.89 24.23 -2.27
N SER A 129 2.03 24.17 -1.58
CA SER A 129 2.33 23.11 -0.61
C SER A 129 1.41 23.17 0.61
N VAL A 130 1.05 24.38 1.07
CA VAL A 130 0.08 24.55 2.16
C VAL A 130 -1.30 24.03 1.75
N ILE A 131 -1.75 24.32 0.52
CA ILE A 131 -3.01 23.80 -0.02
C ILE A 131 -2.96 22.27 -0.15
N GLU A 132 -1.87 21.70 -0.66
CA GLU A 132 -1.68 20.24 -0.74
C GLU A 132 -1.66 19.59 0.66
N PHE A 133 -1.08 20.26 1.65
CA PHE A 133 -1.07 19.81 3.03
C PHE A 133 -2.47 19.80 3.66
N ILE A 134 -3.24 20.88 3.48
CA ILE A 134 -4.63 20.97 3.97
C ILE A 134 -5.49 19.89 3.30
N LYS A 135 -5.35 19.70 1.98
CA LYS A 135 -6.02 18.61 1.25
C LYS A 135 -5.66 17.25 1.85
N SER A 136 -4.38 17.01 2.14
CA SER A 136 -3.93 15.75 2.76
C SER A 136 -4.55 15.53 4.14
N ILE A 137 -4.61 16.57 4.99
CA ILE A 137 -5.28 16.49 6.29
C ILE A 137 -6.76 16.15 6.15
N LEU A 138 -7.47 16.82 5.24
CA LEU A 138 -8.89 16.56 5.01
C LEU A 138 -9.13 15.11 4.57
N LYS A 139 -8.29 14.58 3.68
CA LYS A 139 -8.36 13.18 3.23
C LYS A 139 -8.14 12.19 4.36
N VAL A 140 -7.09 12.39 5.15
CA VAL A 140 -6.78 11.54 6.31
C VAL A 140 -7.91 11.60 7.34
N SER A 141 -8.44 12.79 7.60
CA SER A 141 -9.54 12.98 8.54
C SER A 141 -10.83 12.29 8.07
N LEU A 142 -11.15 12.39 6.78
CA LEU A 142 -12.29 11.69 6.19
C LEU A 142 -12.14 10.17 6.31
N LEU A 143 -10.97 9.64 5.95
CA LEU A 143 -10.69 8.20 6.04
C LEU A 143 -10.76 7.71 7.50
N SER A 144 -10.22 8.49 8.44
CA SER A 144 -10.25 8.20 9.87
C SER A 144 -11.68 8.19 10.41
N CYS A 145 -12.51 9.14 9.99
CA CYS A 145 -13.93 9.20 10.34
C CYS A 145 -14.68 7.97 9.82
N ILE A 146 -14.46 7.59 8.56
CA ILE A 146 -15.05 6.38 7.94
C ILE A 146 -14.69 5.12 8.74
N ILE A 147 -13.42 4.94 9.06
CA ILE A 147 -12.93 3.79 9.83
C ILE A 147 -13.57 3.78 11.22
N TRP A 148 -13.60 4.94 11.89
CA TRP A 148 -14.19 5.08 13.21
C TRP A 148 -15.69 4.75 13.24
N VAL A 149 -16.48 5.27 12.29
CA VAL A 149 -17.91 4.95 12.17
C VAL A 149 -18.13 3.47 11.92
N THR A 150 -17.32 2.86 11.03
CA THR A 150 -17.43 1.44 10.68
C THR A 150 -17.12 0.54 11.89
N LEU A 151 -16.04 0.84 12.62
CA LEU A 151 -15.67 0.11 13.84
C LEU A 151 -16.73 0.27 14.93
N ARG A 152 -17.21 1.50 15.16
CA ARG A 152 -18.24 1.78 16.17
C ARG A 152 -19.55 1.07 15.85
N GLY A 153 -19.96 1.03 14.58
CA GLY A 153 -21.16 0.31 14.14
C GLY A 153 -21.07 -1.20 14.31
N ASN A 154 -19.86 -1.77 14.22
CA ASN A 154 -19.62 -3.21 14.36
C ASN A 154 -19.14 -3.63 15.76
N ILE A 155 -19.11 -2.71 16.74
CA ILE A 155 -18.56 -3.02 18.07
C ILE A 155 -19.34 -4.13 18.79
N ASN A 156 -20.66 -4.16 18.61
CA ASN A 156 -21.51 -5.21 19.16
C ASN A 156 -21.17 -6.59 18.58
N THR A 157 -20.90 -6.65 17.27
CA THR A 157 -20.48 -7.87 16.58
C THR A 157 -19.10 -8.33 17.07
N LEU A 158 -18.16 -7.40 17.27
CA LEU A 158 -16.85 -7.69 17.84
C LEU A 158 -16.95 -8.24 19.27
N MET A 159 -17.85 -7.70 20.09
CA MET A 159 -18.09 -8.16 21.47
C MET A 159 -18.72 -9.55 21.55
N GLN A 160 -19.33 -10.05 20.46
CA GLN A 160 -19.93 -11.39 20.38
C GLN A 160 -18.95 -12.46 19.85
N ILE A 161 -17.76 -12.08 19.41
CA ILE A 161 -16.73 -13.05 18.97
C ILE A 161 -16.40 -14.08 20.06
N PRO A 162 -16.17 -13.68 21.34
CA PRO A 162 -15.87 -14.64 22.39
C PRO A 162 -16.99 -15.65 22.67
N THR A 163 -18.26 -15.30 22.37
CA THR A 163 -19.40 -16.18 22.63
C THR A 163 -19.65 -17.19 21.52
N CYS A 164 -19.18 -16.92 20.28
CA CYS A 164 -19.30 -17.86 19.15
C CYS A 164 -18.10 -18.82 19.05
N GLY A 165 -16.97 -18.51 19.68
CA GLY A 165 -15.75 -19.31 19.61
C GLY A 165 -14.85 -18.99 18.41
N LEU A 166 -13.72 -19.71 18.31
CA LEU A 166 -12.65 -19.46 17.32
C LEU A 166 -13.09 -19.63 15.86
N GLU A 167 -14.11 -20.47 15.60
CA GLU A 167 -14.63 -20.72 14.25
C GLU A 167 -15.32 -19.50 13.63
N CYS A 168 -15.86 -18.61 14.47
CA CYS A 168 -16.54 -17.39 14.02
C CYS A 168 -15.57 -16.27 13.63
N VAL A 169 -14.32 -16.32 14.12
CA VAL A 169 -13.33 -15.24 13.93
C VAL A 169 -13.10 -14.95 12.44
N PRO A 170 -12.81 -15.94 11.56
CA PRO A 170 -12.55 -15.66 10.15
C PRO A 170 -13.74 -15.02 9.43
N ALA A 171 -14.96 -15.47 9.74
CA ALA A 171 -16.18 -14.96 9.12
C ALA A 171 -16.47 -13.50 9.52
N VAL A 172 -16.41 -13.20 10.83
CA VAL A 172 -16.65 -11.84 11.33
C VAL A 172 -15.57 -10.88 10.85
N THR A 173 -14.30 -11.27 10.97
CA THR A 173 -13.17 -10.45 10.52
C THR A 173 -13.21 -10.24 9.00
N GLY A 174 -13.55 -11.27 8.22
CA GLY A 174 -13.70 -11.17 6.77
C GLY A 174 -14.80 -10.19 6.33
N VAL A 175 -15.97 -10.23 6.96
CA VAL A 175 -17.07 -9.29 6.69
C VAL A 175 -16.66 -7.85 7.03
N MET A 176 -16.03 -7.64 8.19
CA MET A 176 -15.61 -6.31 8.62
C MET A 176 -14.54 -5.71 7.70
N ILE A 177 -13.55 -6.49 7.28
CA ILE A 177 -12.53 -5.97 6.38
C ILE A 177 -13.09 -5.71 4.98
N LYS A 178 -14.00 -6.56 4.49
CA LYS A 178 -14.73 -6.29 3.23
C LYS A 178 -15.51 -4.97 3.30
N GLN A 179 -16.18 -4.72 4.43
CA GLN A 179 -16.91 -3.48 4.66
C GLN A 179 -15.97 -2.27 4.68
N LEU A 180 -14.83 -2.37 5.37
CA LEU A 180 -13.80 -1.32 5.38
C LEU A 180 -13.22 -1.06 3.99
N MET A 181 -12.96 -2.10 3.19
CA MET A 181 -12.48 -1.96 1.81
C MET A 181 -13.48 -1.20 0.93
N ILE A 182 -14.77 -1.57 0.97
CA ILE A 182 -15.80 -0.94 0.15
C ILE A 182 -15.95 0.54 0.54
N ILE A 183 -16.08 0.84 1.84
CA ILE A 183 -16.31 2.22 2.28
C ILE A 183 -15.06 3.09 2.04
N SER A 184 -13.86 2.55 2.26
CA SER A 184 -12.61 3.26 1.95
C SER A 184 -12.48 3.54 0.45
N SER A 185 -12.86 2.58 -0.40
CA SER A 185 -12.86 2.78 -1.86
C SER A 185 -13.81 3.91 -2.28
N VAL A 186 -15.03 3.93 -1.72
CA VAL A 186 -15.98 5.03 -1.94
C VAL A 186 -15.41 6.36 -1.45
N GLY A 187 -14.79 6.39 -0.27
CA GLY A 187 -14.12 7.58 0.27
C GLY A 187 -13.01 8.10 -0.66
N PHE A 188 -12.18 7.22 -1.22
CA PHE A 188 -11.16 7.60 -2.20
C PHE A 188 -11.76 8.10 -3.52
N VAL A 189 -12.87 7.54 -4.00
CA VAL A 189 -13.56 8.03 -5.20
C VAL A 189 -14.11 9.44 -4.98
N VAL A 190 -14.73 9.71 -3.81
CA VAL A 190 -15.22 11.04 -3.45
C VAL A 190 -14.07 12.06 -3.38
N ILE A 191 -12.95 11.67 -2.76
CA ILE A 191 -11.74 12.50 -2.70
C ILE A 191 -11.22 12.77 -4.12
N ALA A 192 -11.11 11.75 -4.96
CA ALA A 192 -10.60 11.87 -6.32
C ALA A 192 -11.49 12.78 -7.18
N ALA A 193 -12.81 12.72 -7.00
CA ALA A 193 -13.77 13.60 -7.66
C ALA A 193 -13.66 15.06 -7.19
N ALA A 194 -13.32 15.30 -5.92
CA ALA A 194 -13.12 16.65 -5.37
C ALA A 194 -11.76 17.28 -5.74
N ASP A 195 -10.80 16.46 -6.16
CA ASP A 195 -9.45 16.90 -6.54
C ASP A 195 -9.31 17.25 -8.04
N PHE A 196 -10.24 16.76 -8.88
CA PHE A 196 -10.32 17.04 -10.32
C PHE A 196 -11.06 18.35 -10.61
#